data_AF-B8F0J9-F1
#
_entry.id   AF-B8F0J9-F1
#
_cell.length_a   1.000
_cell.length_b   1.000
_cell.length_c   1.000
_cell.angle_alpha   90.00
_cell.angle_beta   90.00
_cell.angle_gamma   90.00
#
_symmetry.space_group_name_H-M   'P 1'
#
loop_
_entity.id
_entity.type
_entity.pdbx_description
1 polymer ?
#
loop_
_entity_poly.entity_id
_entity_poly.type
_entity_poly.pdbx_seq_one_letter_code
_entity_poly.pdbx_strand_id
1 'polypeptide(L)'
;MERFLFLKERLVLNFQKEIHKKIETMKILKEIKDKEYYKLDGYQSFEMFTRDYKIAKSQAYEYLKIANAIDEGLVQENDIIEKGMQNSLFF
;
A
#
# COMPACT_ATOMS: atom_id res chain seq x y z
N MET A 1 18.76 -29.32 -1.31
CA MET A 1 18.26 -28.66 -0.09
C MET A 1 18.57 -27.16 -0.09
N GLU A 2 19.80 -26.76 -0.37
CA GLU A 2 20.21 -25.33 -0.46
C GLU A 2 19.35 -24.48 -1.42
N ARG A 3 19.05 -24.99 -2.63
CA ARG A 3 18.22 -24.26 -3.59
C ARG A 3 16.81 -23.95 -3.08
N PHE A 4 16.21 -24.88 -2.34
CA PHE A 4 14.88 -24.69 -1.78
C PHE A 4 14.88 -23.63 -0.67
N LEU A 5 15.88 -23.66 0.21
CA LEU A 5 16.07 -22.64 1.26
C LEU A 5 16.27 -21.24 0.66
N PHE A 6 17.10 -21.13 -0.38
CA PHE A 6 17.29 -19.89 -1.12
C PHE A 6 15.99 -19.35 -1.74
N LEU A 7 15.16 -20.22 -2.34
CA LEU A 7 13.88 -19.81 -2.91
C LEU A 7 12.90 -19.35 -1.83
N LYS A 8 12.86 -20.03 -0.67
CA LYS A 8 12.06 -19.61 0.50
C LYS A 8 12.46 -18.22 0.98
N GLU A 9 13.75 -17.95 1.12
CA GLU A 9 14.26 -16.64 1.54
C GLU A 9 13.89 -15.56 0.52
N ARG A 10 14.05 -15.84 -0.78
CA ARG A 10 13.63 -14.91 -1.83
C ARG A 10 12.13 -14.62 -1.82
N LEU A 11 11.28 -15.59 -1.50
CA LEU A 11 9.83 -15.38 -1.37
C LEU A 11 9.52 -14.41 -0.22
N VAL A 12 10.11 -14.60 0.95
CA VAL A 12 9.95 -13.70 2.10
C VAL A 12 10.36 -12.26 1.72
N LEU A 13 11.53 -12.10 1.10
CA LEU A 13 12.03 -10.79 0.66
C LEU A 13 11.12 -10.13 -0.39
N ASN A 14 10.51 -10.91 -1.28
CA ASN A 14 9.57 -10.39 -2.27
C ASN A 14 8.28 -9.89 -1.58
N PHE A 15 7.73 -10.64 -0.63
CA PHE A 15 6.55 -10.21 0.12
C PHE A 15 6.80 -8.95 0.94
N GLN A 16 7.97 -8.83 1.60
CA GLN A 16 8.35 -7.57 2.28
C GLN A 16 8.34 -6.40 1.31
N LYS A 17 9.01 -6.55 0.16
CA LYS A 17 9.06 -5.51 -0.88
C LYS A 17 7.67 -5.12 -1.38
N GLU A 18 6.77 -6.08 -1.55
CA GLU A 18 5.39 -5.80 -1.95
C GLU A 18 4.60 -5.03 -0.89
N ILE A 19 4.74 -5.38 0.40
CA ILE A 19 4.06 -4.66 1.49
C ILE A 19 4.59 -3.23 1.61
N HIS A 20 5.91 -3.04 1.57
CA HIS A 20 6.51 -1.70 1.59
C HIS A 20 5.99 -0.82 0.44
N LYS A 21 5.93 -1.36 -0.78
CA LYS A 21 5.38 -0.65 -1.94
C LYS A 21 3.91 -0.30 -1.76
N LYS A 22 3.11 -1.17 -1.12
CA LYS A 22 1.71 -0.88 -0.81
C LYS A 22 1.58 0.27 0.19
N ILE A 23 2.37 0.29 1.26
CA ILE A 23 2.39 1.38 2.25
C ILE A 23 2.80 2.70 1.57
N GLU A 24 3.84 2.69 0.76
CA GLU A 24 4.27 3.86 -0.02
C GLU A 24 3.15 4.37 -0.94
N THR A 25 2.46 3.46 -1.65
CA THR A 25 1.31 3.79 -2.49
C THR A 25 0.21 4.48 -1.68
N MET A 26 -0.10 3.99 -0.47
CA MET A 26 -1.11 4.59 0.42
C MET A 26 -0.73 6.04 0.79
N LYS A 27 0.54 6.28 1.13
CA LYS A 27 1.04 7.63 1.47
C LYS A 27 0.97 8.60 0.29
N ILE A 28 1.39 8.16 -0.90
CA ILE A 28 1.32 8.96 -2.13
C ILE A 28 -0.13 9.34 -2.44
N LEU A 29 -1.05 8.36 -2.38
CA LEU A 29 -2.47 8.59 -2.63
C LEU A 29 -3.09 9.56 -1.63
N LYS A 30 -2.70 9.47 -0.35
CA LYS A 30 -3.11 10.41 0.68
C LYS A 30 -2.63 11.83 0.37
N GLU A 31 -1.35 12.01 0.08
CA GLU A 31 -0.82 13.33 -0.25
C GLU A 31 -1.52 13.96 -1.48
N ILE A 32 -1.73 13.16 -2.54
CA ILE A 32 -2.46 13.61 -3.73
C ILE A 32 -3.89 14.00 -3.38
N LYS A 33 -4.57 13.24 -2.50
CA LYS A 33 -5.94 13.54 -2.08
C LYS A 33 -6.02 14.79 -1.21
N ASP A 34 -5.13 14.93 -0.23
CA ASP A 34 -5.15 16.01 0.76
C ASP A 34 -4.81 17.35 0.13
N LYS A 35 -3.82 17.36 -0.76
CA LYS A 35 -3.39 18.56 -1.50
C LYS A 35 -4.17 18.79 -2.79
N GLU A 36 -5.11 17.90 -3.09
CA GLU A 36 -5.92 17.90 -4.31
C GLU A 36 -5.12 17.94 -5.62
N TYR A 37 -3.91 17.35 -5.63
CA TYR A 37 -3.00 17.38 -6.79
C TYR A 37 -3.57 16.72 -8.04
N TYR A 38 -4.57 15.84 -7.91
CA TYR A 38 -5.30 15.30 -9.05
C TYR A 38 -5.95 16.41 -9.90
N LYS A 39 -6.24 17.58 -9.35
CA LYS A 39 -6.78 18.72 -10.12
C LYS A 39 -5.74 19.33 -11.07
N LEU A 40 -4.45 19.19 -10.78
CA LEU A 40 -3.38 19.67 -11.67
C LEU A 40 -3.37 18.95 -13.02
N ASP A 41 -3.87 17.71 -13.03
CA ASP A 41 -4.03 16.88 -14.23
C ASP A 41 -5.47 16.93 -14.79
N GLY A 42 -6.27 17.91 -14.35
CA GLY A 42 -7.62 18.16 -14.86
C GLY A 42 -8.72 17.24 -14.30
N TYR A 43 -8.40 16.30 -13.41
CA TYR A 43 -9.42 15.42 -12.81
C TYR A 43 -10.37 16.20 -11.89
N GLN A 44 -11.68 15.96 -12.08
CA GLN A 44 -12.73 16.60 -11.28
C GLN A 44 -12.86 16.00 -9.88
N SER A 45 -12.36 14.78 -9.67
CA SER A 45 -12.39 14.11 -8.38
C SER A 45 -11.22 13.15 -8.24
N PHE A 46 -10.86 12.88 -6.99
CA PHE A 46 -9.84 11.88 -6.66
C PHE A 46 -10.19 10.49 -7.20
N GLU A 47 -11.48 10.13 -7.18
CA GLU A 47 -11.94 8.85 -7.72
C GLU A 47 -11.65 8.71 -9.22
N MET A 48 -11.81 9.79 -10.00
CA MET A 48 -11.47 9.76 -11.42
C MET A 48 -9.97 9.54 -11.63
N PHE A 49 -9.13 10.25 -10.88
CA PHE A 49 -7.69 10.07 -10.90
C PHE A 49 -7.28 8.62 -10.59
N THR A 50 -7.86 8.01 -9.55
CA THR A 50 -7.45 6.64 -9.14
C THR A 50 -7.82 5.56 -10.16
N ARG A 51 -8.81 5.79 -11.02
CA ARG A 51 -9.22 4.83 -12.05
C ARG A 51 -8.14 4.60 -13.11
N ASP A 52 -7.37 5.63 -13.44
CA ASP A 52 -6.29 5.55 -14.42
C ASP A 52 -5.14 4.65 -13.94
N TYR A 53 -5.00 4.50 -12.62
CA TYR A 53 -4.05 3.58 -11.98
C TYR A 53 -4.66 2.21 -11.66
N LYS A 54 -5.85 1.90 -12.18
CA LYS A 54 -6.59 0.65 -11.92
C LYS A 54 -6.93 0.44 -10.44
N ILE A 55 -7.10 1.53 -9.69
CA ILE A 55 -7.48 1.47 -8.28
C ILE A 55 -8.98 1.79 -8.18
N ALA A 56 -9.75 0.80 -7.70
CA ALA A 56 -11.18 0.99 -7.47
C ALA A 56 -11.43 1.99 -6.34
N LYS A 57 -12.58 2.69 -6.39
CA LYS A 57 -12.97 3.68 -5.36
C LYS A 57 -12.85 3.11 -3.94
N SER A 58 -13.46 1.95 -3.67
CA SER A 58 -13.44 1.32 -2.35
C SER A 58 -12.02 1.11 -1.83
N GLN A 59 -11.14 0.58 -2.68
CA GLN A 59 -9.73 0.34 -2.38
C GLN A 59 -8.97 1.65 -2.14
N ALA A 60 -9.19 2.68 -2.96
CA ALA A 60 -8.58 3.99 -2.78
C ALA A 60 -8.92 4.60 -1.42
N TYR A 61 -10.20 4.59 -1.04
CA TYR A 61 -10.63 5.12 0.27
C TYR A 61 -10.18 4.24 1.45
N GLU A 62 -10.01 2.94 1.26
CA GLU A 62 -9.39 2.07 2.27
C GLU A 62 -7.92 2.41 2.46
N TYR A 63 -7.18 2.65 1.38
CA TYR A 63 -5.79 3.10 1.43
C TYR A 63 -5.64 4.43 2.17
N LEU A 64 -6.55 5.38 1.94
CA LEU A 64 -6.58 6.64 2.69
C LEU A 64 -6.80 6.42 4.19
N LYS A 65 -7.72 5.53 4.58
CA LYS A 65 -7.98 5.22 5.99
C LYS A 65 -6.75 4.64 6.69
N ILE A 66 -6.05 3.72 6.03
CA ILE A 66 -4.82 3.11 6.57
C ILE A 66 -3.72 4.16 6.69
N ALA A 67 -3.52 4.99 5.66
CA ALA A 67 -2.53 6.07 5.70
C ALA A 67 -2.82 7.08 6.82
N ASN A 68 -4.08 7.46 7.04
CA ASN A 68 -4.47 8.32 8.16
C ASN A 68 -4.13 7.67 9.51
N ALA A 69 -4.45 6.38 9.68
CA ALA A 69 -4.15 5.67 10.92
C ALA A 69 -2.64 5.55 11.18
N ILE A 70 -1.82 5.49 10.13
CA ILE A 70 -0.35 5.57 10.24
C ILE A 70 0.09 6.97 10.68
N ASP A 71 -0.39 8.02 10.02
CA ASP A 71 -0.04 9.41 10.34
C ASP A 71 -0.47 9.80 11.77
N GLU A 72 -1.60 9.27 12.24
CA GLU A 72 -2.13 9.46 13.61
C GLU A 72 -1.41 8.58 14.65
N GLY A 73 -0.51 7.69 14.23
CA GLY A 73 0.22 6.77 15.10
C GLY A 73 -0.63 5.62 15.67
N LEU A 74 -1.88 5.48 15.21
CA LEU A 74 -2.80 4.40 15.61
C LEU A 74 -2.34 3.03 15.09
N VAL A 75 -1.60 3.01 13.99
CA VAL A 75 -1.00 1.82 13.40
C VAL A 75 0.46 2.10 13.07
N GLN A 76 1.37 1.24 13.53
CA GLN A 76 2.78 1.32 13.16
C GLN A 76 3.02 0.60 11.83
N GLU A 77 3.85 1.16 10.96
CA GLU A 77 4.20 0.53 9.66
C GLU A 77 4.81 -0.86 9.85
N ASN A 78 5.65 -1.03 10.87
CA ASN A 78 6.26 -2.32 11.20
C ASN A 78 5.20 -3.38 11.54
N ASP A 79 4.11 -3.01 12.24
CA ASP A 79 3.03 -3.93 12.54
C ASP A 79 2.28 -4.37 11.27
N ILE A 80 2.15 -3.47 10.28
CA ILE A 80 1.54 -3.80 8.98
C ILE A 80 2.44 -4.74 8.20
N ILE A 81 3.76 -4.51 8.21
CA ILE A 81 4.74 -5.37 7.55
C ILE A 81 4.74 -6.77 8.16
N GLU A 82 4.80 -6.86 9.50
CA GLU A 82 4.80 -8.14 10.21
C GLU A 82 3.50 -8.93 9.98
N LYS A 83 2.34 -8.29 10.15
CA LYS A 83 1.03 -8.94 9.93
C LYS A 83 0.79 -9.30 8.46
N GLY A 84 1.18 -8.41 7.54
CA GLY A 84 1.09 -8.66 6.10
C GLY A 84 1.97 -9.83 5.66
N MET A 85 3.15 -9.96 6.26
CA MET A 85 4.03 -11.11 6.03
C MET A 85 3.45 -12.41 6.59
N GLN A 86 2.93 -12.41 7.82
CA GLN A 86 2.28 -13.58 8.40
C GLN A 86 1.14 -14.07 7.51
N ASN A 87 0.22 -13.18 7.13
CA ASN A 87 -0.90 -13.54 6.26
C ASN A 87 -0.46 -14.07 4.89
N SER A 88 0.65 -13.59 4.33
CA SER A 88 1.15 -14.03 3.01
C SER A 88 1.91 -15.36 3.04
N LEU A 89 2.42 -15.77 4.21
CA LEU A 89 3.16 -17.02 4.41
C LEU A 89 2.27 -18.22 4.77
N PHE A 90 1.00 -17.98 5.12
CA PHE A 90 0.01 -19.01 5.47
C PHE A 90 -0.94 -19.38 4.30
N PHE A 91 -0.64 -18.95 3.06
CA PHE A 91 -1.26 -19.44 1.82
C PHE A 91 -0.30 -20.36 1.06
#